data_AF-A0A3M1GA56-F1
#
_entry.id   AF-A0A3M1GA56-F1
#
_cell.length_a   1.000
_cell.length_b   1.000
_cell.length_c   1.000
_cell.angle_alpha   90.00
_cell.angle_beta   90.00
_cell.angle_gamma   90.00
#
_symmetry.space_group_name_H-M   'P 1'
#
loop_
_entity.id
_entity.type
_entity.pdbx_description
1 polymer ?
#
loop_
_entity_poly.entity_id
_entity_poly.type
_entity_poly.pdbx_seq_one_letter_code
_entity_poly.pdbx_strand_id
1 'polypeptide(L)'
;FFAGFFVVYGLLNRKPKDLALLILVMVLCVAAGDALSNTLKHLIKRPRPFLVLPDVRLLVGMGHSFAMPSGHATTTTAVATGAWAFLMGSTERRTRYWPLLGGYLLVLVLVVGFSRPYVGVHWVGDVLVGTILGLFTGYLVCRFIDTETTALKEGQYLRALLLFVIAVGLFRYYYIYTGPLRLSPDEAHYWDWSRTLQWSYYSKPPMVAYLIRLSTEVFGNTELGVRAWPPILSGLSSIVLYFFTVQAGRRIGLPEEVSSSGALLAGAFLQVVPVFATYGVIMTIDAPLIFFWSLALLVFSLSIERGGLLWGLLGLVVGLGMLTKFTMAFFIISAGLFFLMESSHRTKLKGPSPWV
;
A
#
# COMPACT_ATOMS: atom_id res chain seq x y z
N PHE A 1 3.95 13.97 -3.57
CA PHE A 1 5.19 14.03 -4.37
C PHE A 1 5.19 13.09 -5.58
N PHE A 2 4.92 11.77 -5.46
CA PHE A 2 4.92 10.88 -6.64
C PHE A 2 3.65 10.92 -7.51
N ALA A 3 2.56 11.55 -7.06
CA ALA A 3 1.33 11.67 -7.84
C ALA A 3 1.55 12.35 -9.21
N GLY A 4 2.37 13.41 -9.28
CA GLY A 4 2.71 14.07 -10.54
C GLY A 4 3.45 13.15 -11.52
N PHE A 5 4.36 12.31 -11.01
CA PHE A 5 5.05 11.30 -11.81
C PHE A 5 4.07 10.27 -12.39
N PHE A 6 3.15 9.75 -11.59
CA PHE A 6 2.14 8.80 -12.05
C PHE A 6 1.14 9.41 -13.02
N VAL A 7 0.79 10.69 -12.87
CA VAL A 7 -0.03 11.40 -13.86
C VAL A 7 0.71 11.52 -15.18
N VAL A 8 1.96 12.02 -15.17
CA VAL A 8 2.77 12.14 -16.40
C VAL A 8 3.02 10.78 -17.03
N TYR A 9 3.27 9.74 -16.23
CA TYR A 9 3.51 8.38 -16.73
C TYR A 9 2.23 7.69 -17.21
N GLY A 10 1.10 7.88 -16.53
CA GLY A 10 -0.21 7.33 -16.90
C GLY A 10 -0.74 7.90 -18.20
N LEU A 11 -0.44 9.17 -18.49
CA LEU A 11 -0.73 9.80 -19.79
C LEU A 11 0.05 9.17 -20.96
N LEU A 12 1.02 8.29 -20.70
CA LEU A 12 1.81 7.63 -21.74
C LEU A 12 1.19 6.33 -22.27
N ASN A 13 -0.06 6.01 -21.91
CA ASN A 13 -0.79 4.80 -22.38
C ASN A 13 0.03 3.51 -22.26
N ARG A 14 0.78 3.37 -21.16
CA ARG A 14 1.65 2.21 -20.92
C ARG A 14 0.83 0.97 -20.57
N LYS A 15 1.37 -0.21 -20.87
CA LYS A 15 0.73 -1.48 -20.52
C LYS A 15 0.57 -1.54 -18.99
N PRO A 16 -0.59 -1.97 -18.45
CA PRO A 16 -0.82 -2.03 -17.00
C PRO A 16 0.27 -2.78 -16.23
N LYS A 17 0.85 -3.81 -16.84
CA LYS A 17 1.96 -4.59 -16.28
C LYS A 17 3.24 -3.78 -16.06
N ASP A 18 3.58 -2.87 -16.98
CA ASP A 18 4.79 -2.05 -16.85
C ASP A 18 4.65 -1.05 -15.70
N LEU A 19 3.45 -0.50 -15.52
CA LEU A 19 3.16 0.39 -14.40
C LEU A 19 3.17 -0.37 -13.06
N ALA A 20 2.62 -1.59 -13.02
CA ALA A 20 2.67 -2.40 -11.80
C ALA A 20 4.11 -2.78 -11.41
N LEU A 21 4.94 -3.15 -12.39
CA LEU A 21 6.36 -3.42 -12.17
C LEU A 21 7.12 -2.18 -11.73
N LEU A 22 6.84 -1.01 -12.31
CA LEU A 22 7.41 0.26 -11.87
C LEU A 22 7.05 0.56 -10.42
N ILE A 23 5.79 0.36 -10.03
CA ILE A 23 5.34 0.49 -8.63
C ILE A 23 6.13 -0.46 -7.72
N LEU A 24 6.30 -1.72 -8.10
CA LEU A 24 7.11 -2.70 -7.37
C LEU A 24 8.56 -2.21 -7.20
N VAL A 25 9.21 -1.74 -8.27
CA VAL A 25 10.57 -1.18 -8.22
C VAL A 25 10.65 -0.05 -7.21
N MET A 26 9.72 0.91 -7.26
CA MET A 26 9.73 2.07 -6.37
C MET A 26 9.51 1.66 -4.91
N VAL A 27 8.62 0.71 -4.63
CA VAL A 27 8.40 0.21 -3.27
C VAL A 27 9.63 -0.51 -2.74
N LEU A 28 10.26 -1.38 -3.53
CA LEU A 28 11.50 -2.03 -3.13
C LEU A 28 12.64 -1.03 -2.91
N CYS A 29 12.71 0.05 -3.71
CA CYS A 29 13.68 1.13 -3.50
C CYS A 29 13.46 1.85 -2.16
N VAL A 30 12.21 2.14 -1.80
CA VAL A 30 11.88 2.73 -0.48
C VAL A 30 12.26 1.77 0.63
N ALA A 31 11.82 0.52 0.55
CA ALA A 31 12.06 -0.48 1.59
C ALA A 31 13.55 -0.74 1.82
N ALA A 32 14.31 -0.99 0.74
CA ALA A 32 15.75 -1.22 0.81
C ALA A 32 16.52 0.04 1.25
N GLY A 33 16.14 1.21 0.73
CA GLY A 33 16.78 2.48 1.07
C GLY A 33 16.58 2.88 2.53
N ASP A 34 15.37 2.68 3.06
CA ASP A 34 15.06 2.95 4.47
C ASP A 34 15.76 1.96 5.41
N ALA A 35 15.68 0.65 5.13
CA ALA A 35 16.36 -0.38 5.91
C ALA A 35 17.88 -0.15 5.98
N LEU A 36 18.51 0.14 4.84
CA LEU A 36 19.94 0.41 4.77
C LEU A 36 20.31 1.72 5.48
N SER A 37 19.52 2.78 5.29
CA SER A 37 19.73 4.05 5.98
C SER A 37 19.61 3.92 7.50
N ASN A 38 18.61 3.20 8.00
CA ASN A 38 18.40 3.02 9.44
C ASN A 38 19.51 2.13 10.04
N THR A 39 19.93 1.09 9.34
CA THR A 39 21.06 0.25 9.77
C THR A 39 22.34 1.09 9.92
N LEU A 40 22.70 1.89 8.90
CA LEU A 40 23.89 2.74 8.94
C LEU A 40 23.83 3.83 10.01
N LYS A 41 22.63 4.36 10.31
CA LYS A 41 22.43 5.33 11.40
C LYS A 41 22.89 4.80 12.75
N HIS A 42 22.60 3.53 13.04
CA HIS A 42 23.02 2.90 14.30
C HIS A 42 24.52 2.61 14.36
N LEU A 43 25.20 2.56 13.22
CA LEU A 43 26.66 2.40 13.15
C LEU A 43 27.39 3.75 13.29
N ILE A 44 26.93 4.78 12.58
CA ILE A 44 27.62 6.08 12.52
C ILE A 44 27.29 6.97 13.72
N LYS A 45 26.04 6.91 14.23
CA LYS A 45 25.56 7.64 15.41
C LYS A 45 25.81 9.15 15.40
N ARG A 46 25.86 9.78 14.23
CA ARG A 46 26.12 11.22 14.11
C ARG A 46 25.00 12.06 14.78
N PRO A 47 25.35 13.05 15.63
CA PRO A 47 24.36 13.95 16.23
C PRO A 47 23.75 14.89 15.17
N ARG A 48 22.49 15.28 15.40
CA ARG A 48 21.77 16.22 14.52
C ARG A 48 22.26 17.65 14.74
N PRO A 49 22.18 18.53 13.71
CA PRO A 49 22.62 19.91 13.82
C PRO A 49 22.05 20.66 15.03
N PHE A 50 20.73 20.53 15.26
CA PHE A 50 20.04 21.21 16.37
C PHE A 50 20.45 20.75 17.79
N LEU A 51 21.19 19.64 17.92
CA LEU A 51 21.71 19.19 19.22
C LEU A 51 23.07 19.82 19.55
N VAL A 52 23.76 20.38 18.55
CA VAL A 52 25.16 20.81 18.66
C VAL A 52 25.31 22.31 18.41
N LEU A 53 24.49 22.85 17.51
CA LEU A 53 24.53 24.26 17.13
C LEU A 53 23.48 25.05 17.93
N PRO A 54 23.84 26.21 18.52
CA PRO A 54 22.95 26.98 19.38
C PRO A 54 21.80 27.64 18.60
N ASP A 55 22.03 28.03 17.34
CA ASP A 55 21.11 28.88 16.57
C ASP A 55 20.48 28.16 15.35
N VAL A 56 20.18 26.86 15.49
CA VAL A 56 19.52 26.12 14.39
C VAL A 56 18.04 26.49 14.33
N ARG A 57 17.64 27.08 13.20
CA ARG A 57 16.23 27.30 12.87
C ARG A 57 15.55 25.97 12.55
N LEU A 58 15.00 25.33 13.57
CA LEU A 58 14.26 24.09 13.42
C LEU A 58 12.83 24.38 12.96
N LEU A 59 12.49 23.95 11.74
CA LEU A 59 11.17 24.20 11.13
C LEU A 59 10.19 23.02 11.26
N VAL A 60 10.63 21.92 11.87
CA VAL A 60 9.86 20.68 12.03
C VAL A 60 10.13 20.07 13.42
N GLY A 61 9.32 19.11 13.86
CA GLY A 61 9.54 18.46 15.17
C GLY A 61 10.92 17.81 15.32
N MET A 62 11.42 17.75 16.55
CA MET A 62 12.69 17.11 16.88
C MET A 62 12.64 15.61 16.57
N GLY A 63 13.51 15.14 15.68
CA GLY A 63 13.64 13.72 15.36
C GLY A 63 14.53 13.00 16.38
N HIS A 64 14.12 11.80 16.81
CA HIS A 64 14.85 10.99 17.80
C HIS A 64 15.93 10.07 17.22
N SER A 65 16.03 9.94 15.89
CA SER A 65 17.05 9.11 15.23
C SER A 65 18.34 9.87 14.91
N PHE A 66 19.44 9.15 14.67
CA PHE A 66 20.71 9.74 14.25
C PHE A 66 20.62 10.46 12.89
N ALA A 67 21.56 11.39 12.67
CA ALA A 67 21.55 12.30 11.53
C ALA A 67 22.00 11.62 10.22
N MET A 68 23.05 10.80 10.27
CA MET A 68 23.72 10.28 9.08
C MET A 68 23.43 8.79 8.86
N PRO A 69 23.10 8.34 7.64
CA PRO A 69 22.73 9.13 6.44
C PRO A 69 21.31 9.70 6.52
N SER A 70 20.98 10.67 5.65
CA SER A 70 19.63 11.21 5.57
C SER A 70 18.67 10.26 4.84
N GLY A 71 17.77 9.60 5.59
CA GLY A 71 16.82 8.64 5.03
C GLY A 71 15.88 9.20 3.94
N HIS A 72 15.48 10.47 4.03
CA HIS A 72 14.68 11.11 2.98
C HIS A 72 15.47 11.27 1.67
N ALA A 73 16.75 11.67 1.77
CA ALA A 73 17.63 11.78 0.61
C ALA A 73 17.91 10.39 0.01
N THR A 74 18.17 9.38 0.86
CA THR A 74 18.38 7.99 0.44
C THR A 74 17.18 7.44 -0.32
N THR A 75 16.00 7.44 0.30
CA THR A 75 14.79 6.84 -0.29
C THR A 75 14.34 7.59 -1.54
N THR A 76 14.35 8.92 -1.54
CA THR A 76 13.97 9.72 -2.72
C THR A 76 14.92 9.46 -3.89
N THR A 77 16.23 9.42 -3.63
CA THR A 77 17.24 9.14 -4.68
C THR A 77 17.15 7.71 -5.16
N ALA A 78 16.91 6.74 -4.27
CA ALA A 78 16.72 5.33 -4.64
C ALA A 78 15.52 5.16 -5.57
N VAL A 79 14.37 5.76 -5.22
CA VAL A 79 13.17 5.72 -6.07
C VAL A 79 13.42 6.38 -7.42
N ALA A 80 14.04 7.56 -7.43
CA ALA A 80 14.36 8.26 -8.68
C ALA A 80 15.28 7.44 -9.58
N THR A 81 16.33 6.84 -9.01
CA THR A 81 17.31 6.04 -9.74
C THR A 81 16.72 4.74 -10.25
N GLY A 82 15.97 4.02 -9.40
CA GLY A 82 15.32 2.77 -9.77
C GLY A 82 14.24 2.97 -10.85
N ALA A 83 13.41 3.99 -10.70
CA ALA A 83 12.40 4.34 -11.71
C ALA A 83 13.08 4.72 -13.03
N TRP A 84 14.13 5.56 -12.99
CA TRP A 84 14.87 5.94 -14.19
C TRP A 84 15.49 4.73 -14.91
N ALA A 85 16.22 3.89 -14.17
CA ALA A 85 16.85 2.70 -14.70
C ALA A 85 15.82 1.73 -15.30
N PHE A 86 14.67 1.55 -14.65
CA PHE A 86 13.59 0.70 -15.13
C PHE A 86 13.01 1.20 -16.47
N LEU A 87 12.78 2.51 -16.58
CA LEU A 87 12.27 3.13 -17.80
C LEU A 87 13.27 3.09 -18.96
N MET A 88 14.56 3.21 -18.66
CA MET A 88 15.63 3.22 -19.66
C MET A 88 16.10 1.81 -20.05
N GLY A 89 15.84 0.79 -19.24
CA GLY A 89 16.26 -0.59 -19.46
C GLY A 89 15.46 -1.35 -20.54
N SER A 90 14.62 -0.70 -21.34
CA SER A 90 14.08 -1.28 -22.58
C SER A 90 13.66 -0.18 -23.54
N THR A 91 13.97 -0.37 -24.82
CA THR A 91 13.55 0.54 -25.89
C THR A 91 12.03 0.68 -25.97
N GLU A 92 11.28 -0.38 -25.66
CA GLU A 92 9.80 -0.33 -25.62
C GLU A 92 9.29 0.54 -24.46
N ARG A 93 9.98 0.53 -23.31
CA ARG A 93 9.63 1.34 -22.13
C ARG A 93 10.15 2.78 -22.21
N ARG A 94 11.16 3.03 -23.02
CA ARG A 94 11.69 4.38 -23.28
C ARG A 94 10.59 5.21 -23.95
N THR A 95 10.28 6.36 -23.36
CA THR A 95 9.28 7.31 -23.90
C THR A 95 10.00 8.47 -24.57
N ARG A 96 9.37 9.14 -25.54
CA ARG A 96 9.86 10.42 -26.09
C ARG A 96 10.02 11.49 -24.99
N TYR A 97 9.22 11.40 -23.93
CA TYR A 97 9.25 12.32 -22.78
C TYR A 97 10.28 11.93 -21.70
N TRP A 98 11.19 11.00 -21.99
CA TRP A 98 12.21 10.56 -21.04
C TRP A 98 13.04 11.73 -20.45
N PRO A 99 13.41 12.80 -21.20
CA PRO A 99 14.17 13.89 -20.60
C PRO A 99 13.35 14.69 -19.58
N LEU A 100 12.04 14.87 -19.82
CA LEU A 100 11.14 15.57 -18.90
C LEU A 100 10.93 14.77 -17.62
N LEU A 101 10.72 13.45 -17.74
CA LEU A 101 10.63 12.56 -16.58
C LEU A 101 11.93 12.55 -15.78
N GLY A 102 13.08 12.51 -16.45
CA GLY A 102 14.40 12.57 -15.82
C GLY A 102 14.63 13.89 -15.10
N GLY A 103 14.29 15.00 -15.75
CA GLY A 103 14.34 16.34 -15.15
C GLY A 103 13.44 16.44 -13.92
N TYR A 104 12.22 15.91 -14.00
CA TYR A 104 11.30 15.86 -12.85
C TYR A 104 11.90 15.07 -11.67
N LEU A 105 12.42 13.87 -11.92
CA LEU A 105 13.04 13.04 -10.89
C LEU A 105 14.28 13.71 -10.28
N LEU A 106 15.11 14.37 -11.10
CA LEU A 106 16.27 15.13 -10.64
C LEU A 106 15.85 16.31 -9.74
N VAL A 107 14.86 17.10 -10.19
CA VAL A 107 14.31 18.21 -9.39
C VAL A 107 13.79 17.70 -8.05
N LEU A 108 13.11 16.55 -8.03
CA LEU A 108 12.67 15.94 -6.77
C LEU A 108 13.83 15.61 -5.82
N VAL A 109 14.90 14.99 -6.33
CA VAL A 109 16.09 14.67 -5.52
C VAL A 109 16.73 15.94 -4.98
N LEU A 110 16.87 16.99 -5.80
CA LEU A 110 17.45 18.26 -5.39
C LEU A 110 16.60 19.00 -4.36
N VAL A 111 15.28 19.08 -4.57
CA VAL A 111 14.34 19.74 -3.64
C VAL A 111 14.29 19.01 -2.30
N VAL A 112 14.21 17.67 -2.30
CA VAL A 112 14.23 16.90 -1.05
C VAL A 112 15.59 17.04 -0.37
N GLY A 113 16.70 16.94 -1.12
CA GLY A 113 18.04 17.11 -0.59
C GLY A 113 18.24 18.46 0.07
N PHE A 114 17.86 19.55 -0.59
CA PHE A 114 17.92 20.91 -0.05
C PHE A 114 17.01 21.11 1.17
N SER A 115 15.82 20.52 1.16
CA SER A 115 14.86 20.69 2.25
C SER A 115 15.39 20.18 3.60
N ARG A 116 16.33 19.21 3.63
CA ARG A 116 16.78 18.59 4.88
C ARG A 116 17.72 19.49 5.70
N PRO A 117 18.77 20.11 5.13
CA PRO A 117 19.54 21.13 5.83
C PRO A 117 18.72 22.39 6.08
N TYR A 118 17.85 22.78 5.14
CA TYR A 118 17.00 23.97 5.29
C TYR A 118 16.09 23.93 6.52
N VAL A 119 15.49 22.77 6.84
CA VAL A 119 14.67 22.61 8.05
C VAL A 119 15.48 22.34 9.32
N GLY A 120 16.80 22.32 9.25
CA GLY A 120 17.71 22.19 10.39
C GLY A 120 17.90 20.78 10.95
N VAL A 121 17.40 19.73 10.28
CA VAL A 121 17.39 18.36 10.83
C VAL A 121 18.55 17.46 10.38
N HIS A 122 19.31 17.88 9.36
CA HIS A 122 20.45 17.14 8.80
C HIS A 122 21.58 18.07 8.36
N TRP A 123 22.81 17.57 8.41
CA TRP A 123 23.96 18.22 7.80
C TRP A 123 23.95 18.00 6.28
N VAL A 124 24.62 18.89 5.53
CA VAL A 124 24.81 18.70 4.08
C VAL A 124 25.48 17.35 3.77
N GLY A 125 26.47 16.96 4.58
CA GLY A 125 27.13 15.64 4.45
C GLY A 125 26.17 14.45 4.62
N ASP A 126 25.14 14.56 5.47
CA ASP A 126 24.16 13.48 5.66
C ASP A 126 23.33 13.28 4.38
N VAL A 127 23.05 14.38 3.67
CA VAL A 127 22.31 14.39 2.40
C VAL A 127 23.16 13.81 1.28
N LEU A 128 24.45 14.20 1.20
CA LEU A 128 25.36 13.67 0.17
C LEU A 128 25.53 12.15 0.31
N VAL A 129 25.81 11.66 1.52
CA VAL A 129 25.93 10.21 1.75
C VAL A 129 24.60 9.50 1.54
N GLY A 130 23.48 10.09 1.96
CA GLY A 130 22.16 9.55 1.64
C GLY A 130 21.91 9.46 0.14
N THR A 131 22.30 10.47 -0.63
CA THR A 131 22.15 10.49 -2.10
C THR A 131 22.99 9.39 -2.74
N ILE A 132 24.26 9.24 -2.37
CA ILE A 132 25.14 8.17 -2.87
C ILE A 132 24.55 6.79 -2.56
N LEU A 133 24.08 6.60 -1.32
CA LEU A 133 23.44 5.36 -0.89
C LEU A 133 22.18 5.09 -1.71
N GLY A 134 21.37 6.11 -1.96
CA GLY A 134 20.18 6.00 -2.80
C GLY A 134 20.48 5.64 -4.25
N LEU A 135 21.49 6.25 -4.88
CA LEU A 135 21.94 5.91 -6.23
C LEU A 135 22.30 4.41 -6.31
N PHE A 136 23.10 3.94 -5.35
CA PHE A 136 23.51 2.54 -5.26
C PHE A 136 22.31 1.60 -5.07
N THR A 137 21.45 1.88 -4.10
CA THR A 137 20.27 1.05 -3.80
C THR A 137 19.31 0.99 -4.98
N GLY A 138 18.98 2.13 -5.60
CA GLY A 138 18.06 2.17 -6.73
C GLY A 138 18.58 1.41 -7.95
N TYR A 139 19.88 1.51 -8.22
CA TYR A 139 20.54 0.75 -9.28
C TYR A 139 20.46 -0.76 -9.02
N LEU A 140 20.82 -1.21 -7.81
CA LEU A 140 20.78 -2.64 -7.46
C LEU A 140 19.36 -3.22 -7.51
N VAL A 141 18.36 -2.51 -6.98
CA VAL A 141 16.96 -2.94 -7.03
C VAL A 141 16.49 -3.11 -8.47
N CYS A 142 16.79 -2.14 -9.33
CA CYS A 142 16.42 -2.25 -10.75
C CYS A 142 17.15 -3.40 -11.43
N ARG A 143 18.44 -3.63 -11.12
CA ARG A 143 19.22 -4.71 -11.74
C ARG A 143 18.77 -6.09 -11.28
N PHE A 144 18.34 -6.22 -10.03
CA PHE A 144 17.76 -7.44 -9.48
C PHE A 144 16.41 -7.79 -10.10
N ILE A 145 15.61 -6.77 -10.45
CA ILE A 145 14.34 -6.94 -11.16
C ILE A 145 14.56 -7.30 -12.65
N ASP A 146 15.81 -7.39 -13.10
CA ASP A 146 16.30 -7.60 -14.48
C ASP A 146 15.24 -7.45 -15.56
N THR A 147 15.18 -6.23 -16.04
CA THR A 147 14.09 -5.63 -16.80
C THR A 147 13.87 -6.22 -18.20
N GLU A 148 14.83 -6.98 -18.73
CA GLU A 148 14.72 -7.70 -20.01
C GLU A 148 14.17 -9.13 -19.84
N THR A 149 14.29 -9.73 -18.66
CA THR A 149 13.77 -11.09 -18.36
C THR A 149 12.42 -11.08 -17.63
N THR A 150 12.02 -9.95 -17.03
CA THR A 150 10.71 -9.76 -16.39
C THR A 150 9.58 -9.36 -17.35
N ALA A 151 9.58 -9.90 -18.58
CA ALA A 151 8.36 -9.94 -19.37
C ALA A 151 7.39 -10.93 -18.69
N LEU A 152 6.55 -10.43 -17.77
CA LEU A 152 5.52 -11.24 -17.12
C LEU A 152 4.64 -11.86 -18.22
N LYS A 153 4.72 -13.19 -18.32
CA LYS A 153 3.87 -13.99 -19.18
C LYS A 153 2.47 -14.12 -18.57
N GLU A 154 1.52 -14.46 -19.42
CA GLU A 154 0.17 -14.83 -18.98
C GLU A 154 0.24 -15.92 -17.89
N GLY A 155 -0.54 -15.75 -16.82
CA GLY A 155 -0.50 -16.60 -15.62
C GLY A 155 0.56 -16.26 -14.57
N GLN A 156 1.56 -15.40 -14.87
CA GLN A 156 2.57 -14.98 -13.88
C GLN A 156 2.14 -13.76 -13.03
N TYR A 157 1.08 -13.06 -13.44
CA TYR A 157 0.60 -11.84 -12.79
C TYR A 157 0.18 -12.04 -11.32
N LEU A 158 -0.54 -13.13 -11.02
CA LEU A 158 -0.92 -13.44 -9.64
C LEU A 158 0.32 -13.73 -8.78
N ARG A 159 1.29 -14.49 -9.29
CA ARG A 159 2.53 -14.77 -8.57
C ARG A 159 3.31 -13.49 -8.28
N ALA A 160 3.41 -12.59 -9.26
CA ALA A 160 4.05 -11.30 -9.09
C ALA A 160 3.34 -10.45 -8.02
N LEU A 161 1.99 -10.43 -8.01
CA LEU A 161 1.22 -9.75 -6.99
C LEU A 161 1.45 -10.34 -5.59
N LEU A 162 1.46 -11.68 -5.47
CA LEU A 162 1.69 -12.36 -4.20
C LEU A 162 3.07 -12.01 -3.63
N LEU A 163 4.11 -12.08 -4.46
CA LEU A 163 5.47 -11.69 -4.06
C LEU A 163 5.53 -10.21 -3.65
N PHE A 164 4.88 -9.33 -4.41
CA PHE A 164 4.81 -7.90 -4.08
C PHE A 164 4.12 -7.67 -2.74
N VAL A 165 2.92 -8.24 -2.52
CA VAL A 165 2.15 -8.09 -1.29
C VAL A 165 2.90 -8.67 -0.09
N ILE A 166 3.57 -9.82 -0.24
CA ILE A 166 4.42 -10.40 0.81
C ILE A 166 5.57 -9.45 1.13
N ALA A 167 6.28 -8.92 0.14
CA ALA A 167 7.38 -7.99 0.35
C ALA A 167 6.93 -6.71 1.06
N VAL A 168 5.80 -6.12 0.65
CA VAL A 168 5.20 -4.95 1.32
C VAL A 168 4.76 -5.29 2.75
N GLY A 169 4.13 -6.44 2.95
CA GLY A 169 3.70 -6.91 4.27
C GLY A 169 4.87 -7.09 5.23
N LEU A 170 5.94 -7.75 4.79
CA LEU A 170 7.18 -7.91 5.57
C LEU A 170 7.82 -6.55 5.89
N PHE A 171 7.89 -5.64 4.93
CA PHE A 171 8.39 -4.28 5.17
C PHE A 171 7.53 -3.53 6.21
N ARG A 172 6.20 -3.67 6.15
CA ARG A 172 5.31 -3.06 7.14
C ARG A 172 5.50 -3.65 8.53
N TYR A 173 5.69 -4.97 8.65
CA TYR A 173 6.02 -5.57 9.95
C TYR A 173 7.36 -5.12 10.48
N TYR A 174 8.40 -5.05 9.63
CA TYR A 174 9.68 -4.46 9.99
C TYR A 174 9.50 -3.02 10.50
N TYR A 175 8.69 -2.21 9.80
CA TYR A 175 8.40 -0.84 10.18
C TYR A 175 7.58 -0.72 11.46
N ILE A 176 6.62 -1.61 11.71
CA ILE A 176 5.85 -1.66 12.97
C ILE A 176 6.78 -2.01 14.14
N TYR A 177 7.72 -2.92 13.93
CA TYR A 177 8.63 -3.39 14.97
C TYR A 177 9.75 -2.39 15.29
N THR A 178 10.33 -1.75 14.27
CA THR A 178 11.49 -0.85 14.43
C THR A 178 11.13 0.63 14.41
N GLY A 179 9.95 0.97 13.90
CA GLY A 179 9.55 2.35 13.66
C GLY A 179 9.24 3.09 14.96
N PRO A 180 9.47 4.42 15.00
CA PRO A 180 9.24 5.23 16.20
C PRO A 180 7.76 5.57 16.43
N LEU A 181 6.83 4.86 15.78
CA LEU A 181 5.40 5.17 15.83
C LEU A 181 4.75 4.50 17.03
N ARG A 182 4.48 5.28 18.07
CA ARG A 182 3.58 4.88 19.15
C ARG A 182 2.15 4.71 18.63
N LEU A 183 1.29 4.09 19.43
CA LEU A 183 -0.14 3.99 19.13
C LEU A 183 -0.75 5.38 18.97
N SER A 184 -1.56 5.54 17.93
CA SER A 184 -2.45 6.69 17.79
C SER A 184 -3.54 6.67 18.88
N PRO A 185 -4.21 7.80 19.16
CA PRO A 185 -5.31 7.84 20.12
C PRO A 185 -6.40 6.80 19.83
N ASP A 186 -6.76 6.63 18.55
CA ASP A 186 -7.74 5.64 18.11
C ASP A 186 -7.27 4.20 18.40
N GLU A 187 -6.02 3.87 18.07
CA GLU A 187 -5.46 2.54 18.34
C GLU A 187 -5.40 2.22 19.83
N ALA A 188 -5.00 3.19 20.65
CA ALA A 188 -4.98 3.04 22.11
C ALA A 188 -6.40 2.81 22.66
N HIS A 189 -7.39 3.51 22.12
CA HIS A 189 -8.80 3.33 22.50
C HIS A 189 -9.34 1.95 22.08
N TYR A 190 -9.02 1.48 20.87
CA TYR A 190 -9.43 0.15 20.40
C TYR A 190 -8.70 -0.98 21.14
N TRP A 191 -7.46 -0.76 21.54
CA TRP A 191 -6.75 -1.69 22.43
C TRP A 191 -7.40 -1.76 23.81
N ASP A 192 -7.82 -0.62 24.38
CA ASP A 192 -8.55 -0.61 25.65
C ASP A 192 -9.83 -1.46 25.59
N TRP A 193 -10.63 -1.30 24.53
CA TRP A 193 -11.81 -2.13 24.27
C TRP A 193 -11.47 -3.62 24.15
N SER A 194 -10.34 -3.97 23.54
CA SER A 194 -9.93 -5.37 23.38
C SER A 194 -9.70 -6.10 24.71
N ARG A 195 -9.46 -5.36 25.81
CA ARG A 195 -9.27 -5.93 27.15
C ARG A 195 -10.55 -6.47 27.76
N THR A 196 -11.70 -5.93 27.36
CA THR A 196 -13.03 -6.35 27.83
C THR A 196 -13.98 -6.46 26.65
N LEU A 197 -14.01 -7.64 26.02
CA LEU A 197 -14.79 -7.85 24.80
C LEU A 197 -16.29 -7.62 25.02
N GLN A 198 -16.88 -6.77 24.20
CA GLN A 198 -18.31 -6.46 24.17
C GLN A 198 -18.89 -6.71 22.78
N TRP A 199 -20.20 -6.96 22.71
CA TRP A 199 -20.93 -7.12 21.45
C TRP A 199 -20.96 -5.84 20.59
N SER A 200 -20.82 -4.67 21.21
CA SER A 200 -20.69 -3.37 20.53
C SER A 200 -20.10 -2.36 21.51
N TYR A 201 -19.41 -1.35 20.99
CA TYR A 201 -18.82 -0.28 21.78
C TYR A 201 -19.52 1.05 21.49
N TYR A 202 -19.30 2.03 22.37
CA TYR A 202 -19.97 3.33 22.33
C TYR A 202 -20.00 3.98 20.94
N SER A 203 -18.88 3.95 20.22
CA SER A 203 -18.76 4.65 18.93
C SER A 203 -18.59 3.72 17.73
N LYS A 204 -18.22 2.44 17.92
CA LYS A 204 -17.89 1.51 16.83
C LYS A 204 -18.35 0.07 17.10
N PRO A 205 -18.61 -0.69 16.01
CA PRO A 205 -18.78 -2.14 16.06
C PRO A 205 -17.55 -2.91 16.60
N PRO A 206 -17.69 -4.20 16.97
CA PRO A 206 -16.72 -4.87 17.82
C PRO A 206 -15.50 -5.50 17.10
N MET A 207 -15.51 -5.63 15.78
CA MET A 207 -14.50 -6.41 15.04
C MET A 207 -13.07 -5.93 15.30
N VAL A 208 -12.85 -4.61 15.40
CA VAL A 208 -11.51 -4.06 15.65
C VAL A 208 -10.94 -4.55 17.00
N ALA A 209 -11.77 -4.58 18.05
CA ALA A 209 -11.38 -5.06 19.37
C ALA A 209 -11.14 -6.57 19.38
N TYR A 210 -11.96 -7.34 18.66
CA TYR A 210 -11.79 -8.79 18.53
C TYR A 210 -10.47 -9.15 17.83
N LEU A 211 -10.15 -8.45 16.74
CA LEU A 211 -8.90 -8.64 16.02
C LEU A 211 -7.69 -8.28 16.91
N ILE A 212 -7.72 -7.14 17.60
CA ILE A 212 -6.64 -6.75 18.51
C ILE A 212 -6.47 -7.76 19.65
N ARG A 213 -7.57 -8.24 20.25
CA ARG A 213 -7.53 -9.26 21.30
C ARG A 213 -6.85 -10.53 20.81
N LEU A 214 -7.23 -11.00 19.62
CA LEU A 214 -6.68 -12.22 19.02
C LEU A 214 -5.17 -12.09 18.79
N SER A 215 -4.66 -10.95 18.34
CA SER A 215 -3.24 -10.76 18.10
C SER A 215 -2.43 -10.43 19.36
N THR A 216 -3.01 -9.73 20.33
CA THR A 216 -2.34 -9.42 21.61
C THR A 216 -2.20 -10.64 22.53
N GLU A 217 -3.07 -11.65 22.39
CA GLU A 217 -2.88 -12.95 23.02
C GLU A 217 -1.63 -13.69 22.51
N VAL A 218 -1.24 -13.46 21.25
CA VAL A 218 -0.08 -14.13 20.61
C VAL A 218 1.21 -13.32 20.76
N PHE A 219 1.14 -12.01 20.51
CA PHE A 219 2.31 -11.13 20.45
C PHE A 219 2.45 -10.21 21.68
N GLY A 220 1.59 -10.40 22.68
CA GLY A 220 1.53 -9.56 23.88
C GLY A 220 0.95 -8.17 23.63
N ASN A 221 0.90 -7.37 24.71
CA ASN A 221 0.47 -5.96 24.68
C ASN A 221 1.58 -5.05 24.14
N THR A 222 1.91 -5.23 22.87
CA THR A 222 2.94 -4.47 22.13
C THR A 222 2.33 -3.77 20.93
N GLU A 223 3.02 -2.81 20.32
CA GLU A 223 2.61 -2.17 19.06
C GLU A 223 2.42 -3.21 17.95
N LEU A 224 3.27 -4.24 17.92
CA LEU A 224 3.12 -5.37 17.00
C LEU A 224 1.85 -6.17 17.28
N GLY A 225 1.55 -6.45 18.55
CA GLY A 225 0.31 -7.11 18.95
C GLY A 225 -0.94 -6.34 18.56
N VAL A 226 -0.95 -5.02 18.67
CA VAL A 226 -2.09 -4.19 18.25
C VAL A 226 -2.18 -4.08 16.72
N ARG A 227 -1.04 -4.00 16.01
CA ARG A 227 -0.96 -3.78 14.56
C ARG A 227 -0.68 -5.05 13.74
N ALA A 228 -0.97 -6.23 14.28
CA ALA A 228 -0.68 -7.47 13.57
C ALA A 228 -1.53 -7.65 12.30
N TRP A 229 -2.79 -7.20 12.32
CA TRP A 229 -3.77 -7.45 11.26
C TRP A 229 -3.72 -6.53 10.03
N PRO A 230 -3.44 -5.21 10.14
CA PRO A 230 -3.45 -4.29 9.00
C PRO A 230 -2.59 -4.75 7.79
N PRO A 231 -1.34 -5.25 7.97
CA PRO A 231 -0.56 -5.72 6.83
C PRO A 231 -1.20 -6.93 6.13
N ILE A 232 -1.74 -7.88 6.89
CA ILE A 232 -2.43 -9.08 6.37
C ILE A 232 -3.70 -8.67 5.63
N LEU A 233 -4.59 -7.89 6.25
CA LEU A 233 -5.88 -7.51 5.67
C LEU A 233 -5.70 -6.66 4.41
N SER A 234 -4.72 -5.76 4.40
CA SER A 234 -4.35 -5.00 3.20
C SER A 234 -3.87 -5.93 2.08
N GLY A 235 -3.03 -6.91 2.40
CA GLY A 235 -2.54 -7.88 1.41
C GLY A 235 -3.66 -8.77 0.85
N LEU A 236 -4.53 -9.28 1.71
CA LEU A 236 -5.72 -10.04 1.32
C LEU A 236 -6.65 -9.19 0.45
N SER A 237 -6.83 -7.91 0.77
CA SER A 237 -7.62 -6.98 -0.04
C SER A 237 -7.07 -6.84 -1.47
N SER A 238 -5.75 -6.76 -1.62
CA SER A 238 -5.10 -6.73 -2.95
C SER A 238 -5.34 -8.03 -3.74
N ILE A 239 -5.29 -9.19 -3.09
CA ILE A 239 -5.55 -10.49 -3.72
C ILE A 239 -7.01 -10.62 -4.14
N VAL A 240 -7.94 -10.22 -3.27
CA VAL A 240 -9.38 -10.21 -3.58
C VAL A 240 -9.68 -9.25 -4.74
N LEU A 241 -9.07 -8.07 -4.74
CA LEU A 241 -9.22 -7.08 -5.81
C LEU A 241 -8.66 -7.60 -7.14
N TYR A 242 -7.58 -8.39 -7.13
CA TYR A 242 -7.07 -9.07 -8.31
C TYR A 242 -8.14 -10.00 -8.91
N PHE A 243 -8.71 -10.90 -8.11
CA PHE A 243 -9.73 -11.82 -8.60
C PHE A 243 -11.00 -11.09 -9.05
N PHE A 244 -11.42 -10.04 -8.35
CA PHE A 244 -12.54 -9.21 -8.77
C PHE A 244 -12.28 -8.56 -10.13
N THR A 245 -11.09 -8.00 -10.33
CA THR A 245 -10.74 -7.31 -11.58
C THR A 245 -10.64 -8.29 -12.75
N VAL A 246 -10.05 -9.48 -12.56
CA VAL A 246 -10.05 -10.55 -13.57
C VAL A 246 -11.47 -10.97 -13.93
N GLN A 247 -12.32 -11.19 -12.93
CA GLN A 247 -13.71 -11.57 -13.14
C GLN A 247 -14.50 -10.48 -13.89
N ALA A 248 -14.34 -9.22 -13.48
CA ALA A 248 -14.97 -8.08 -14.13
C ALA A 248 -14.53 -7.93 -15.59
N GLY A 249 -13.23 -8.08 -15.87
CA GLY A 249 -12.68 -8.04 -17.24
C GLY A 249 -13.25 -9.15 -18.12
N ARG A 250 -13.37 -10.38 -17.59
CA ARG A 250 -14.00 -11.51 -18.30
C ARG A 250 -15.46 -11.22 -18.67
N ARG A 251 -16.24 -10.55 -17.80
CA ARG A 251 -17.64 -10.20 -18.09
C ARG A 251 -17.82 -9.28 -19.28
N ILE A 252 -16.93 -8.30 -19.42
CA ILE A 252 -16.99 -7.32 -20.50
C ILE A 252 -16.22 -7.78 -21.75
N GLY A 253 -15.79 -9.05 -21.79
CA GLY A 253 -15.12 -9.63 -22.95
C GLY A 253 -13.68 -9.17 -23.17
N LEU A 254 -13.00 -8.65 -22.14
CA LEU A 254 -11.59 -8.30 -22.27
C LEU A 254 -10.71 -9.55 -22.40
N PRO A 255 -9.63 -9.50 -23.20
CA PRO A 255 -8.63 -10.56 -23.24
C PRO A 255 -8.08 -10.87 -21.84
N GLU A 256 -7.73 -12.13 -21.60
CA GLU A 256 -7.25 -12.60 -20.29
C GLU A 256 -5.95 -11.91 -19.86
N GLU A 257 -5.03 -11.66 -20.81
CA GLU A 257 -3.81 -10.87 -20.53
C GLU A 257 -4.13 -9.44 -20.07
N VAL A 258 -5.08 -8.76 -20.71
CA VAL A 258 -5.48 -7.38 -20.34
C VAL A 258 -6.14 -7.36 -18.97
N SER A 259 -7.05 -8.30 -18.71
CA SER A 259 -7.74 -8.43 -17.44
C SER A 259 -6.78 -8.74 -16.28
N SER A 260 -5.85 -9.68 -16.49
CA SER A 260 -4.88 -10.11 -15.47
C SER A 260 -3.80 -9.06 -15.20
N SER A 261 -3.35 -8.35 -16.24
CA SER A 261 -2.39 -7.24 -16.06
C SER A 261 -3.04 -6.04 -15.38
N GLY A 262 -4.29 -5.71 -15.72
CA GLY A 262 -5.09 -4.70 -15.00
C GLY A 262 -5.36 -5.09 -13.55
N ALA A 263 -5.59 -6.38 -13.28
CA ALA A 263 -5.75 -6.91 -11.93
C ALA A 263 -4.49 -6.81 -11.08
N LEU A 264 -3.32 -7.14 -11.65
CA LEU A 264 -2.03 -6.92 -10.99
C LEU A 264 -1.87 -5.43 -10.64
N LEU A 265 -2.18 -4.55 -11.58
CA LEU A 265 -2.10 -3.11 -11.39
C LEU A 265 -3.02 -2.64 -10.26
N ALA A 266 -4.28 -3.03 -10.26
CA ALA A 266 -5.26 -2.67 -9.23
C ALA A 266 -4.80 -3.13 -7.84
N GLY A 267 -4.38 -4.39 -7.72
CA GLY A 267 -3.84 -4.95 -6.49
C GLY A 267 -2.57 -4.23 -6.00
N ALA A 268 -1.67 -3.87 -6.92
CA ALA A 268 -0.46 -3.14 -6.60
C ALA A 268 -0.73 -1.70 -6.14
N PHE A 269 -1.64 -1.00 -6.82
CA PHE A 269 -2.03 0.37 -6.47
C PHE A 269 -2.60 0.46 -5.06
N LEU A 270 -3.44 -0.50 -4.67
CA LEU A 270 -4.01 -0.55 -3.32
C LEU A 270 -2.93 -0.51 -2.22
N GLN A 271 -1.73 -1.03 -2.48
CA GLN A 271 -0.64 -1.04 -1.49
C GLN A 271 0.09 0.30 -1.36
N VAL A 272 0.02 1.15 -2.38
CA VAL A 272 0.85 2.37 -2.50
C VAL A 272 0.06 3.68 -2.44
N VAL A 273 -1.25 3.64 -2.69
CA VAL A 273 -2.09 4.84 -2.48
C VAL A 273 -1.99 5.23 -1.00
N PRO A 274 -1.67 6.50 -0.67
CA PRO A 274 -1.34 6.91 0.70
C PRO A 274 -2.35 6.46 1.76
N VAL A 275 -3.65 6.65 1.50
CA VAL A 275 -4.70 6.29 2.46
C VAL A 275 -4.70 4.80 2.77
N PHE A 276 -4.57 3.94 1.76
CA PHE A 276 -4.54 2.49 1.93
C PHE A 276 -3.20 1.99 2.48
N ALA A 277 -2.10 2.64 2.13
CA ALA A 277 -0.79 2.35 2.69
C ALA A 277 -0.76 2.62 4.20
N THR A 278 -1.39 3.72 4.66
CA THR A 278 -1.55 4.03 6.08
C THR A 278 -2.41 2.98 6.80
N TYR A 279 -3.56 2.61 6.23
CA TYR A 279 -4.41 1.55 6.78
C TYR A 279 -3.81 0.15 6.67
N GLY A 280 -2.71 -0.01 5.94
CA GLY A 280 -1.91 -1.23 5.94
C GLY A 280 -0.97 -1.35 7.14
N VAL A 281 -0.82 -0.30 7.95
CA VAL A 281 0.11 -0.26 9.11
C VAL A 281 -0.62 0.03 10.41
N ILE A 282 -1.57 0.97 10.41
CA ILE A 282 -2.28 1.43 11.61
C ILE A 282 -3.54 0.59 11.82
N MET A 283 -3.78 0.13 13.05
CA MET A 283 -4.98 -0.66 13.38
C MET A 283 -6.18 0.24 13.64
N THR A 284 -7.03 0.39 12.62
CA THR A 284 -8.32 1.08 12.73
C THR A 284 -9.43 0.19 12.20
N ILE A 285 -10.67 0.65 12.33
CA ILE A 285 -11.85 0.01 11.71
C ILE A 285 -11.78 -0.03 10.18
N ASP A 286 -10.98 0.82 9.55
CA ASP A 286 -10.99 0.99 8.09
C ASP A 286 -10.25 -0.16 7.39
N ALA A 287 -9.18 -0.71 7.99
CA ALA A 287 -8.45 -1.85 7.44
C ALA A 287 -9.33 -3.11 7.23
N PRO A 288 -10.07 -3.61 8.25
CA PRO A 288 -10.99 -4.72 8.04
C PRO A 288 -12.19 -4.32 7.17
N LEU A 289 -12.69 -3.07 7.24
CA LEU A 289 -13.76 -2.61 6.36
C LEU A 289 -13.38 -2.71 4.88
N ILE A 290 -12.19 -2.25 4.49
CA ILE A 290 -11.70 -2.32 3.10
C ILE A 290 -11.62 -3.77 2.62
N PHE A 291 -11.16 -4.68 3.49
CA PHE A 291 -11.12 -6.11 3.19
C PHE A 291 -12.52 -6.68 2.94
N PHE A 292 -13.45 -6.48 3.87
CA PHE A 292 -14.83 -6.97 3.72
C PHE A 292 -15.55 -6.30 2.54
N TRP A 293 -15.28 -5.03 2.23
CA TRP A 293 -15.82 -4.36 1.04
C TRP A 293 -15.36 -5.00 -0.25
N SER A 294 -14.04 -5.23 -0.36
CA SER A 294 -13.45 -5.86 -1.52
C SER A 294 -13.96 -7.30 -1.70
N LEU A 295 -14.09 -8.03 -0.60
CA LEU A 295 -14.62 -9.39 -0.60
C LEU A 295 -16.11 -9.42 -0.97
N ALA A 296 -16.90 -8.49 -0.44
CA ALA A 296 -18.31 -8.36 -0.79
C ALA A 296 -18.48 -8.06 -2.29
N LEU A 297 -17.66 -7.18 -2.88
CA LEU A 297 -17.69 -6.92 -4.33
C LEU A 297 -17.38 -8.18 -5.15
N LEU A 298 -16.35 -8.95 -4.77
CA LEU A 298 -16.02 -10.20 -5.44
C LEU A 298 -17.14 -11.23 -5.33
N VAL A 299 -17.64 -11.47 -4.11
CA VAL A 299 -18.69 -12.46 -3.86
C VAL A 299 -20.00 -12.05 -4.52
N PHE A 300 -20.37 -10.76 -4.45
CA PHE A 300 -21.54 -10.23 -5.15
C PHE A 300 -21.45 -10.45 -6.65
N SER A 301 -20.30 -10.13 -7.25
CA SER A 301 -20.01 -10.44 -8.65
C SER A 301 -20.26 -11.94 -8.90
N LEU A 302 -19.56 -12.85 -8.22
CA LEU A 302 -19.73 -14.29 -8.41
C LEU A 302 -21.17 -14.80 -8.18
N SER A 303 -21.88 -14.23 -7.20
CA SER A 303 -23.26 -14.61 -6.85
C SER A 303 -24.25 -14.27 -7.96
N ILE A 304 -24.03 -13.17 -8.69
CA ILE A 304 -24.84 -12.82 -9.85
C ILE A 304 -24.68 -13.89 -10.93
N GLU A 305 -23.48 -14.39 -11.20
CA GLU A 305 -23.28 -15.38 -12.26
C GLU A 305 -23.73 -16.78 -11.88
N ARG A 306 -23.32 -17.24 -10.70
CA ARG A 306 -23.41 -18.65 -10.31
C ARG A 306 -24.57 -18.94 -9.36
N GLY A 307 -25.12 -17.92 -8.71
CA GLY A 307 -26.22 -18.07 -7.75
C GLY A 307 -25.88 -18.94 -6.54
N GLY A 308 -26.91 -19.54 -5.93
CA GLY A 308 -26.79 -20.54 -4.86
C GLY A 308 -26.20 -19.99 -3.56
N LEU A 309 -25.33 -20.78 -2.92
CA LEU A 309 -24.73 -20.50 -1.60
C LEU A 309 -23.89 -19.21 -1.56
N LEU A 310 -23.50 -18.67 -2.73
CA LEU A 310 -22.75 -17.42 -2.80
C LEU A 310 -23.55 -16.21 -2.31
N TRP A 311 -24.88 -16.26 -2.37
CA TRP A 311 -25.72 -15.23 -1.78
C TRP A 311 -25.65 -15.26 -0.25
N GLY A 312 -25.74 -16.44 0.37
CA GLY A 312 -25.54 -16.58 1.82
C GLY A 312 -24.12 -16.20 2.26
N LEU A 313 -23.10 -16.51 1.44
CA LEU A 313 -21.74 -16.03 1.68
C LEU A 313 -21.66 -14.51 1.60
N LEU A 314 -22.36 -13.88 0.66
CA LEU A 314 -22.42 -12.43 0.56
C LEU A 314 -23.06 -11.82 1.82
N GLY A 315 -24.20 -12.36 2.27
CA GLY A 315 -24.85 -11.95 3.51
C GLY A 315 -23.92 -12.06 4.71
N LEU A 316 -23.20 -13.17 4.85
CA LEU A 316 -22.18 -13.35 5.89
C LEU A 316 -21.06 -12.31 5.81
N VAL A 317 -20.50 -12.09 4.61
CA VAL A 317 -19.41 -11.12 4.39
C VAL A 317 -19.87 -9.69 4.70
N VAL A 318 -21.07 -9.31 4.26
CA VAL A 318 -21.67 -8.00 4.56
C VAL A 318 -21.93 -7.86 6.06
N GLY A 319 -22.47 -8.90 6.71
CA GLY A 319 -22.69 -8.93 8.15
C GLY A 319 -21.40 -8.76 8.95
N LEU A 320 -20.34 -9.52 8.62
CA LEU A 320 -19.02 -9.36 9.23
C LEU A 320 -18.42 -7.97 8.95
N GLY A 321 -18.67 -7.42 7.76
CA GLY A 321 -18.30 -6.05 7.43
C GLY A 321 -19.05 -5.01 8.28
N MET A 322 -20.33 -5.21 8.59
CA MET A 322 -21.08 -4.34 9.49
C MET A 322 -20.53 -4.38 10.92
N LEU A 323 -19.94 -5.51 11.34
CA LEU A 323 -19.20 -5.61 12.60
C LEU A 323 -17.87 -4.84 12.60
N THR A 324 -17.44 -4.27 11.47
CA THR A 324 -16.29 -3.33 11.41
C THR A 324 -16.74 -1.87 11.50
N LYS A 325 -17.72 -1.48 10.68
CA LYS A 325 -18.24 -0.12 10.58
C LYS A 325 -19.63 -0.16 9.97
N PHE A 326 -20.58 0.57 10.57
CA PHE A 326 -21.97 0.60 10.10
C PHE A 326 -22.12 1.13 8.67
N THR A 327 -21.15 1.89 8.15
CA THR A 327 -21.11 2.34 6.76
C THR A 327 -21.06 1.16 5.76
N MET A 328 -20.78 -0.06 6.22
CA MET A 328 -20.92 -1.26 5.40
C MET A 328 -22.35 -1.41 4.84
N ALA A 329 -23.37 -0.86 5.52
CA ALA A 329 -24.75 -0.86 5.02
C ALA A 329 -24.91 -0.20 3.63
N PHE A 330 -24.01 0.72 3.25
CA PHE A 330 -24.00 1.29 1.89
C PHE A 330 -23.73 0.25 0.79
N PHE A 331 -23.27 -0.96 1.14
CA PHE A 331 -23.07 -2.04 0.17
C PHE A 331 -24.40 -2.47 -0.38
N ILE A 332 -25.36 -2.66 0.53
CA ILE A 332 -26.72 -3.11 0.23
C ILE A 332 -27.39 -2.08 -0.67
N ILE A 333 -27.22 -0.79 -0.37
CA ILE A 333 -27.70 0.32 -1.21
C ILE A 333 -27.05 0.26 -2.59
N SER A 334 -25.73 0.06 -2.67
CA SER A 334 -24.99 -0.02 -3.94
C SER A 334 -25.42 -1.23 -4.78
N ALA A 335 -25.63 -2.38 -4.15
CA ALA A 335 -26.16 -3.58 -4.80
C ALA A 335 -27.60 -3.37 -5.30
N GLY A 336 -28.44 -2.67 -4.53
CA GLY A 336 -29.79 -2.28 -4.95
C GLY A 336 -29.77 -1.35 -6.17
N LEU A 337 -28.92 -0.33 -6.15
CA LEU A 337 -28.72 0.58 -7.29
C LEU A 337 -28.23 -0.17 -8.53
N PHE A 338 -27.32 -1.15 -8.37
CA PHE A 338 -26.88 -2.00 -9.47
C PHE A 338 -28.07 -2.72 -10.14
N PHE A 339 -28.97 -3.34 -9.38
CA PHE A 339 -30.16 -3.98 -9.96
C PHE A 339 -31.15 -2.98 -10.58
N LEU A 340 -31.23 -1.76 -10.03
CA LEU A 340 -32.04 -0.70 -10.64
C LEU A 340 -31.46 -0.26 -11.99
N MET A 341 -30.14 -0.20 -12.15
CA MET A 341 -29.50 0.20 -13.39
C MET A 341 -29.45 -0.93 -14.43
N GLU A 342 -29.21 -2.17 -13.99
CA GLU A 342 -28.99 -3.32 -14.86
C GLU A 342 -30.28 -4.14 -15.01
N SER A 343 -31.10 -3.80 -16.03
CA SER A 343 -32.40 -4.43 -16.25
C SER A 343 -32.33 -5.94 -16.46
N SER A 344 -31.21 -6.45 -17.00
CA SER A 344 -30.99 -7.87 -17.28
C SER A 344 -30.93 -8.75 -16.02
N HIS A 345 -30.68 -8.17 -14.84
CA HIS A 345 -30.52 -8.91 -13.59
C HIS A 345 -31.67 -8.72 -12.59
N ARG A 346 -32.66 -7.87 -12.88
CA ARG A 346 -33.79 -7.58 -11.98
C ARG A 346 -34.64 -8.80 -11.65
N THR A 347 -34.73 -9.78 -12.54
CA THR A 347 -35.48 -11.03 -12.30
C THR A 347 -34.96 -11.80 -11.10
N LYS A 348 -33.67 -11.62 -10.73
CA LYS A 348 -33.07 -12.26 -9.55
C LYS A 348 -33.67 -11.76 -8.24
N LEU A 349 -34.13 -10.50 -8.18
CA LEU A 349 -34.78 -9.93 -7.00
C LEU A 349 -36.10 -10.62 -6.65
N LYS A 350 -36.73 -11.33 -7.59
CA LYS A 350 -37.96 -12.08 -7.34
C LYS A 350 -37.70 -13.40 -6.61
N GLY A 351 -36.47 -13.90 -6.66
CA GLY A 351 -36.06 -15.12 -5.97
C GLY A 351 -35.67 -14.83 -4.52
N PRO A 352 -35.66 -15.85 -3.63
CA PRO A 352 -35.26 -15.68 -2.23
C PRO A 352 -33.77 -15.39 -2.08
N SER A 353 -32.93 -15.77 -3.05
CA SER A 353 -31.47 -15.77 -2.89
C SER A 353 -30.88 -14.39 -2.55
N PRO A 354 -31.23 -13.27 -3.20
CA PRO A 354 -30.67 -11.96 -2.85
C PRO A 354 -31.11 -11.41 -1.49
N TRP A 355 -32.04 -12.08 -0.80
CA TRP A 355 -32.60 -11.69 0.49
C TRP A 355 -32.10 -12.54 1.65
N VAL A 356 -31.23 -13.51 1.37
CA VAL A 356 -30.45 -14.30 2.35
C VAL A 356 -29.14 -13.56 2.62
#